data_AF-A0A3N5RGS5-F1
#
_entry.id   AF-A0A3N5RGS5-F1
#
_cell.length_a   1.000
_cell.length_b   1.000
_cell.length_c   1.000
_cell.angle_alpha   90.00
_cell.angle_beta   90.00
_cell.angle_gamma   90.00
#
_symmetry.space_group_name_H-M   'P 1'
#
loop_
_entity.id
_entity.type
_entity.pdbx_description
1 polymer ?
#
loop_
_entity_poly.entity_id
_entity_poly.type
_entity_poly.pdbx_seq_one_letter_code
_entity_poly.pdbx_strand_id
1 'polypeptide(L)' 'MISQRSKRELLETIQPRYLKANKQIKERILDEFVASTGCHRKYTIPVLKHGHKPEGLKRPGRMYACSLI' A
#
# COMPACT_ATOMS: atom_id res chain seq x y z
N MET A 1 5.62 8.33 13.81
CA MET A 1 4.39 8.05 13.03
C MET A 1 4.44 8.93 11.79
N ILE A 2 4.43 8.34 10.59
CA ILE A 2 4.61 9.10 9.34
C ILE A 2 3.25 9.66 8.86
N SER A 3 3.23 10.91 8.40
CA SER A 3 2.00 11.59 7.94
C SER A 3 1.44 10.94 6.67
N GLN A 4 0.12 11.03 6.46
CA GLN A 4 -0.57 10.42 5.32
C GLN A 4 -0.07 10.95 3.96
N ARG A 5 0.38 12.21 3.91
CA ARG A 5 0.97 12.82 2.71
C ARG A 5 2.28 12.15 2.30
N SER A 6 3.18 11.96 3.26
CA SER A 6 4.47 11.30 3.03
C SER A 6 4.31 9.84 2.60
N LYS A 7 3.25 9.15 3.07
CA LYS A 7 2.93 7.79 2.58
C LYS A 7 2.55 7.79 1.09
N ARG A 8 1.84 8.82 0.61
CA ARG A 8 1.48 8.96 -0.81
C ARG A 8 2.70 9.20 -1.69
N GLU A 9 3.57 10.12 -1.29
CA GLU A 9 4.80 10.43 -2.05
C GLU A 9 5.71 9.20 -2.18
N LEU A 10 5.83 8.44 -1.08
CA LEU A 10 6.58 7.18 -1.07
C LEU A 10 5.94 6.13 -1.99
N LEU A 11 4.60 6.04 -1.99
CA LEU A 11 3.87 5.14 -2.88
C LEU A 11 4.04 5.50 -4.35
N GLU A 12 3.91 6.77 -4.72
CA GLU A 12 4.05 7.23 -6.10
C GLU A 12 5.43 6.91 -6.66
N THR A 13 6.46 6.96 -5.82
CA THR A 13 7.84 6.61 -6.19
C THR A 13 8.04 5.09 -6.36
N ILE A 14 7.44 4.30 -5.48
CA ILE A 14 7.66 2.83 -5.41
C ILE A 14 6.73 2.06 -6.33
N GLN A 15 5.50 2.54 -6.55
CA GLN A 15 4.50 1.91 -7.40
C GLN A 15 4.99 1.57 -8.81
N PRO A 16 5.61 2.47 -9.59
CA PRO A 16 6.08 2.14 -10.93
C PRO A 16 7.19 1.08 -10.91
N ARG A 17 8.02 1.05 -9.86
CA ARG A 17 9.04 0.00 -9.67
C ARG A 17 8.40 -1.34 -9.33
N TYR A 18 7.41 -1.35 -8.45
CA TYR A 18 6.65 -2.55 -8.08
C TYR A 18 5.90 -3.14 -9.27
N LEU A 19 5.27 -2.31 -10.12
CA LEU A 19 4.54 -2.78 -11.30
C LEU A 19 5.45 -3.46 -12.33
N LYS A 20 6.66 -2.93 -12.53
CA LYS A 20 7.67 -3.47 -13.47
C LYS A 20 8.48 -4.64 -12.90
N ALA A 21 8.44 -4.86 -11.58
CA ALA A 21 9.27 -5.85 -10.91
C ALA A 21 8.78 -7.31 -11.06
N ASN A 22 9.73 -8.24 -11.05
CA ASN A 22 9.49 -9.68 -10.90
C ASN A 22 9.08 -10.03 -9.46
N LYS A 23 8.53 -11.24 -9.25
CA LYS A 23 8.02 -11.70 -7.94
C LYS A 23 9.02 -11.53 -6.79
N GLN A 24 10.29 -11.90 -7.00
CA GLN A 24 11.34 -11.77 -5.99
C GLN A 24 11.64 -10.32 -5.61
N ILE A 25 11.64 -9.41 -6.59
CA ILE A 25 11.89 -7.99 -6.36
C ILE A 25 10.66 -7.34 -5.69
N LYS A 26 9.45 -7.77 -6.04
CA LYS A 26 8.21 -7.34 -5.40
C LYS A 26 8.20 -7.63 -3.91
N GLU A 27 8.67 -8.80 -3.49
CA GLU A 27 8.78 -9.16 -2.07
C GLU A 27 9.76 -8.25 -1.32
N ARG A 28 10.94 -7.96 -1.91
CA ARG A 28 11.90 -7.02 -1.32
C ARG A 28 11.35 -5.61 -1.19
N ILE A 29 10.69 -5.10 -2.24
CA ILE A 29 10.03 -3.79 -2.23
C ILE A 29 8.95 -3.74 -1.14
N LEU A 30 8.19 -4.82 -0.95
CA LEU A 30 7.19 -4.91 0.10
C LEU A 30 7.83 -4.84 1.48
N ASP A 31 8.93 -5.58 1.72
CA ASP A 31 9.64 -5.54 3.00
C ASP A 31 10.20 -4.17 3.34
N GLU A 32 10.85 -3.50 2.39
CA GLU A 32 11.34 -2.12 2.57
C GLU A 32 10.21 -1.15 2.89
N PHE A 33 9.07 -1.30 2.20
CA PHE A 33 7.91 -0.45 2.44
C PHE A 33 7.31 -0.68 3.84
N VAL A 34 7.18 -1.94 4.25
CA VAL A 34 6.70 -2.33 5.59
C VAL A 34 7.64 -1.82 6.68
N ALA A 35 8.95 -1.95 6.51
CA ALA A 35 9.94 -1.45 7.45
C ALA A 35 9.87 0.09 7.58
N SER A 36 9.59 0.80 6.49
CA SER A 36 9.53 2.26 6.45
C SER A 36 8.23 2.85 7.02
N THR A 37 7.08 2.20 6.77
CA THR A 37 5.76 2.70 7.20
C THR A 37 5.18 1.99 8.43
N GLY A 38 5.72 0.83 8.81
CA GLY A 38 5.18 -0.01 9.90
C GLY A 38 3.84 -0.67 9.58
N CYS A 39 3.40 -0.64 8.31
CA CYS A 39 2.13 -1.25 7.89
C CYS A 39 2.31 -2.74 7.56
N HIS A 40 1.30 -3.57 7.83
CA HIS A 40 1.37 -5.00 7.52
C HIS A 40 1.25 -5.27 5.99
N ARG A 41 1.99 -6.26 5.47
CA ARG A 41 2.03 -6.63 4.04
C ARG A 41 0.64 -6.78 3.40
N LYS A 42 -0.33 -7.31 4.15
CA LYS A 42 -1.74 -7.48 3.75
C LYS A 42 -2.37 -6.18 3.21
N TYR A 43 -2.01 -5.04 3.81
CA TYR A 43 -2.53 -3.73 3.42
C TYR A 43 -1.67 -3.05 2.35
N THR A 44 -0.36 -3.33 2.32
CA THR A 44 0.56 -2.76 1.33
C THR A 44 0.32 -3.28 -0.09
N ILE A 45 0.06 -4.58 -0.26
CA ILE A 45 -0.14 -5.22 -1.57
C ILE A 45 -1.29 -4.58 -2.37
N PRO A 46 -2.52 -4.46 -1.84
CA PRO A 46 -3.62 -3.85 -2.59
C PRO A 46 -3.36 -2.37 -2.88
N VAL A 47 -2.68 -1.66 -1.97
CA VAL A 47 -2.33 -0.24 -2.14
C VAL A 47 -1.32 -0.04 -3.28
N LEU A 48 -0.27 -0.88 -3.36
CA LEU A 48 0.70 -0.82 -4.44
C LEU A 48 0.09 -1.25 -5.79
N LYS A 49 -0.79 -2.25 -5.78
CA LYS A 49 -1.38 -2.81 -7.01
C LYS A 49 -2.46 -1.92 -7.63
N HIS A 50 -3.31 -1.32 -6.82
CA HIS A 50 -4.49 -0.59 -7.29
C HIS A 50 -4.42 0.93 -7.04
N GLY A 51 -3.38 1.40 -6.33
CA GLY A 51 -3.34 2.76 -5.83
C GLY A 51 -4.31 2.97 -4.67
N HIS A 52 -4.30 4.18 -4.10
CA HIS A 52 -5.26 4.55 -3.07
C HIS A 52 -6.63 4.70 -3.71
N LYS A 53 -7.47 3.65 -3.62
CA LYS A 53 -8.83 3.69 -4.16
C LYS A 53 -9.59 4.84 -3.50
N PRO A 54 -10.32 5.69 -4.25
CA PRO A 54 -11.21 6.65 -3.64
C PRO A 54 -12.25 5.90 -2.81
N GLU A 55 -12.31 6.22 -1.52
CA GLU A 55 -13.41 5.86 -0.64
C GLU A 55 -14.68 6.45 -1.25
N GLY A 56 -15.52 5.60 -1.87
CA GLY A 56 -16.72 6.06 -2.55
C GLY A 56 -17.45 4.99 -3.36
N LEU A 57 -16.74 3.99 -3.90
CA LEU A 57 -17.39 2.87 -4.58
C LEU A 57 -17.72 1.77 -3.57
N LYS A 58 -18.89 1.91 -2.94
CA LYS A 58 -19.54 0.92 -2.08
C LYS A 58 -19.51 -0.45 -2.79
N ARG A 59 -18.75 -1.40 -2.27
CA ARG A 59 -18.94 -2.82 -2.56
C ARG A 59 -19.72 -3.40 -1.39
N PRO A 60 -20.84 -4.11 -1.62
CA PRO A 60 -21.61 -4.68 -0.52
C PRO A 60 -20.82 -5.85 0.07
N GLY A 61 -20.47 -5.74 1.36
CA GLY A 61 -20.18 -6.91 2.19
C GLY A 61 -18.73 -7.09 2.68
N ARG A 62 -18.64 -7.17 4.02
CA ARG A 62 -17.58 -7.63 4.93
C ARG A 62 -16.36 -6.72 5.16
N MET A 63 -16.50 -5.97 6.26
CA MET A 63 -15.51 -5.14 6.94
C MET A 63 -14.37 -5.99 7.52
N TYR A 64 -13.14 -5.68 7.15
CA TYR A 64 -11.99 -5.79 8.05
C TYR A 64 -11.46 -4.38 8.21
N ALA A 65 -12.04 -3.69 9.19
CA ALA A 65 -11.63 -2.37 9.60
C ALA A 65 -10.18 -2.44 10.10
N CYS A 66 -9.28 -1.81 9.36
CA CYS A 66 -8.23 -1.04 10.03
C CYS A 66 -8.81 0.36 10.14
N SER A 67 -9.68 0.56 11.13
CA SER A 67 -10.07 1.90 11.54
C SER A 67 -8.82 2.64 12.05
N LEU A 68 -8.86 3.98 12.02
CA LEU A 68 -7.81 4.97 12.33
C LEU A 68 -7.01 5.42 11.09
N ILE A 69 -7.34 6.58 10.51
CA ILE A 69 -6.99 7.96 10.95
C ILE A 69 -5.47 8.14 11.05
#